data_AF-V2W345-F1
#
_entry.id   AF-V2W345-F1
#
_cell.length_a   1.000
_cell.length_b   1.000
_cell.length_c   1.000
_cell.angle_alpha   90.00
_cell.angle_beta   90.00
_cell.angle_gamma   90.00
#
_symmetry.space_group_name_H-M   'P 1'
#
loop_
_entity.id
_entity.type
_entity.pdbx_description
1 polymer ?
#
loop_
_entity_poly.entity_id
_entity_poly.type
_entity_poly.pdbx_seq_one_letter_code
_entity_poly.pdbx_strand_id
1 'polypeptide(L)'
;MGNDQPNVSLVVCTIHNPMNTYTDLHFIIPANVTSGTQIPKTFIYADNTSVGTEIEDYLETVLPSMLCNHGLVCPYNATFSQNHLGILMHLFQLGHVHILICTDTAGMGCNIPDIDIVVQ
;
A
#
# COMPACT_ATOMS: atom_id res chain seq x y z
N MET A 1 3.92 -10.54 25.90
CA MET A 1 4.98 -9.59 26.26
C MET A 1 5.89 -9.44 25.05
N GLY A 2 5.98 -8.33 24.33
CA GLY A 2 5.23 -7.08 24.30
C GLY A 2 5.67 -6.43 22.99
N ASN A 3 4.78 -6.40 21.99
CA ASN A 3 5.05 -5.80 20.68
C ASN A 3 4.76 -4.29 20.71
N ASP A 4 5.12 -3.61 21.79
CA ASP A 4 5.05 -2.15 21.84
C ASP A 4 6.24 -1.59 21.07
N GLN A 5 5.98 -1.18 19.83
CA GLN A 5 6.87 -0.26 19.12
C GLN A 5 6.39 1.16 19.39
N PRO A 6 7.08 1.95 20.24
CA PRO A 6 6.66 3.32 20.56
C PRO A 6 6.69 4.27 19.36
N ASN A 7 7.28 3.84 18.23
CA ASN A 7 7.29 4.56 16.97
C ASN A 7 6.09 4.21 16.05
N VAL A 8 5.23 3.28 16.46
CA VAL A 8 4.04 2.88 15.71
C VAL A 8 2.82 3.49 16.39
N SER A 9 2.14 4.38 15.68
CA SER A 9 0.84 4.90 16.12
C SER A 9 -0.26 4.04 15.50
N LEU A 10 -0.94 3.24 16.32
CA LEU A 10 -2.12 2.50 15.88
C LEU A 10 -3.32 3.43 15.85
N VAL A 11 -3.88 3.67 14.66
CA VAL A 11 -5.14 4.39 14.48
C VAL A 11 -6.18 3.40 13.95
N VAL A 12 -7.24 3.17 14.72
CA VAL A 12 -8.39 2.37 14.27
C VAL A 12 -9.46 3.32 13.80
N CYS A 13 -9.67 3.39 12.49
CA CYS A 13 -10.77 4.14 11.89
C CYS A 13 -11.94 3.21 11.61
N THR A 14 -13.15 3.63 11.97
CA THR A 14 -14.36 2.97 11.46
C THR A 14 -14.44 3.18 9.95
N ILE A 15 -14.72 2.11 9.22
CA ILE A 15 -15.04 2.17 7.80
C ILE A 15 -16.33 3.00 7.66
N HIS A 16 -16.19 4.22 7.15
CA HIS A 16 -17.30 5.18 7.08
C HIS A 16 -18.07 5.08 5.77
N ASN A 17 -17.43 4.57 4.72
CA ASN A 17 -18.01 4.38 3.41
C ASN A 17 -18.18 2.88 3.10
N PRO A 18 -19.08 2.51 2.17
CA PRO A 18 -19.19 1.10 1.81
C PRO A 18 -17.84 0.61 1.25
N MET A 19 -17.38 -0.57 1.68
CA MET A 19 -16.03 -1.09 1.35
C MET A 19 -15.70 -1.09 -0.15
N ASN A 20 -16.71 -1.15 -1.02
CA ASN A 20 -16.55 -1.13 -2.47
C ASN A 20 -16.26 0.25 -3.07
N THR A 21 -16.36 1.34 -2.29
CA THR A 21 -16.05 2.69 -2.79
C THR A 21 -14.60 3.06 -2.61
N TYR A 22 -13.87 2.39 -1.70
CA TYR A 22 -12.46 2.62 -1.38
C TYR A 22 -12.09 4.08 -1.03
N THR A 23 -13.10 4.95 -0.84
CA THR A 23 -12.95 6.38 -0.55
C THR A 23 -12.24 6.65 0.75
N ASP A 24 -12.29 5.69 1.67
CA ASP A 24 -11.56 5.73 2.93
C ASP A 24 -10.04 5.58 2.73
N LEU A 25 -9.55 5.17 1.55
CA LEU A 25 -8.11 5.14 1.20
C LEU A 25 -7.61 6.48 0.65
N HIS A 26 -8.49 7.46 0.40
CA HIS A 26 -8.11 8.74 -0.19
C HIS A 26 -7.14 9.54 0.71
N PHE A 27 -7.08 9.28 2.02
CA PHE A 27 -6.12 9.96 2.89
C PHE A 27 -4.66 9.57 2.61
N ILE A 28 -4.43 8.42 1.96
CA ILE A 28 -3.09 7.92 1.62
C ILE A 28 -2.43 8.82 0.57
N ILE A 29 -3.22 9.36 -0.37
CA ILE A 29 -2.73 10.19 -1.46
C ILE A 29 -2.99 11.67 -1.11
N PRO A 30 -1.94 12.48 -0.89
CA PRO A 30 -2.11 13.91 -0.65
C PRO A 30 -2.74 14.58 -1.87
N ALA A 31 -3.76 15.43 -1.66
CA ALA A 31 -4.51 16.08 -2.75
C ALA A 31 -3.65 16.95 -3.71
N ASN A 32 -2.46 17.38 -3.28
CA ASN A 32 -1.54 18.20 -4.07
C ASN A 32 -0.22 17.46 -4.40
N VAL A 33 -0.28 16.15 -4.55
CA VAL A 33 0.88 15.34 -4.93
C VAL A 33 1.34 15.71 -6.35
N THR A 34 2.60 16.14 -6.46
CA THR A 34 3.27 16.47 -7.75
C THR A 34 4.37 15.47 -8.09
N SER A 35 4.84 14.72 -7.10
CA SER A 35 5.87 13.69 -7.22
C SER A 35 5.48 12.47 -6.40
N GLY A 36 5.77 11.27 -6.92
CA GLY A 36 5.57 10.01 -6.18
C GLY A 36 6.27 10.02 -4.82
N THR A 37 7.40 10.73 -4.71
CA THR A 37 8.16 10.88 -3.45
C THR A 37 7.40 11.57 -2.31
N GLN A 38 6.30 12.27 -2.61
CA GLN A 38 5.45 12.91 -1.59
C GLN A 38 4.37 11.97 -1.05
N ILE A 39 4.19 10.81 -1.68
CA ILE A 39 3.27 9.77 -1.19
C ILE A 39 3.98 9.03 -0.05
N PRO A 40 3.37 8.91 1.14
CA PRO A 40 3.95 8.13 2.22
C PRO A 40 4.06 6.66 1.81
N LYS A 41 5.13 6.00 2.25
CA LYS A 41 5.30 4.56 2.02
C LYS A 41 4.22 3.81 2.77
N THR A 42 3.29 3.21 2.03
CA THR A 42 2.05 2.66 2.57
C THR A 42 1.91 1.18 2.24
N PHE A 43 1.47 0.43 3.23
CA PHE A 43 1.15 -0.98 3.13
C PHE A 43 -0.34 -1.17 3.33
N ILE A 44 -1.02 -1.81 2.37
CA ILE A 44 -2.45 -2.07 2.43
C ILE A 44 -2.65 -3.57 2.46
N TYR A 45 -3.29 -4.08 3.51
CA TYR A 45 -3.73 -5.46 3.58
C TYR A 45 -5.14 -5.58 3.00
N ALA A 46 -5.30 -6.52 2.08
CA ALA A 46 -6.55 -6.85 1.43
C ALA A 46 -6.87 -8.32 1.71
N ASP A 47 -8.15 -8.63 1.96
CA ASP A 47 -8.60 -9.99 2.26
C ASP A 47 -8.24 -11.01 1.17
N ASN A 48 -8.19 -10.58 -0.09
CA ASN A 48 -7.89 -11.43 -1.23
C ASN A 48 -7.29 -10.64 -2.40
N THR A 49 -6.77 -11.37 -3.40
CA THR A 49 -6.11 -10.78 -4.57
C THR A 49 -7.05 -9.97 -5.44
N SER A 50 -8.33 -10.36 -5.54
CA SER A 50 -9.34 -9.60 -6.31
C SER A 50 -9.58 -8.23 -5.71
N VAL A 51 -9.80 -8.15 -4.38
CA VAL A 51 -9.91 -6.87 -3.65
C VAL A 51 -8.63 -6.06 -3.79
N GLY A 52 -7.46 -6.72 -3.76
CA GLY A 52 -6.18 -6.05 -3.98
C GLY A 52 -6.08 -5.36 -5.34
N THR A 53 -6.55 -6.02 -6.40
CA THR A 53 -6.62 -5.43 -7.76
C THR A 53 -7.65 -4.31 -7.84
N GLU A 54 -8.82 -4.44 -7.19
CA GLU A 54 -9.81 -3.37 -7.15
C GLU A 54 -9.28 -2.12 -6.43
N ILE A 55 -8.51 -2.29 -5.36
CA ILE A 55 -7.83 -1.19 -4.66
C ILE A 55 -6.75 -0.55 -5.55
N GLU A 56 -5.97 -1.35 -6.26
CA GLU A 56 -4.97 -0.86 -7.21
C GLU A 56 -5.62 0.04 -8.27
N ASP A 57 -6.64 -0.49 -8.96
CA ASP A 57 -7.39 0.23 -9.99
C ASP A 57 -7.99 1.52 -9.41
N TYR A 58 -8.58 1.46 -8.22
CA TYR A 58 -9.13 2.65 -7.57
C TYR A 58 -8.05 3.69 -7.27
N LEU A 59 -6.94 3.32 -6.63
CA LEU A 59 -5.86 4.25 -6.30
C LEU A 59 -5.23 4.85 -7.56
N GLU A 60 -5.12 4.09 -8.65
CA GLU A 60 -4.70 4.63 -9.95
C GLU A 60 -5.64 5.72 -10.47
N THR A 61 -6.95 5.63 -10.23
CA THR A 61 -7.91 6.68 -10.61
C THR A 61 -7.84 7.93 -9.72
N VAL A 62 -7.37 7.78 -8.48
CA VAL A 62 -7.19 8.89 -7.53
C VAL A 62 -5.86 9.62 -7.78
N LEU A 63 -4.85 8.91 -8.29
CA LEU A 63 -3.57 9.51 -8.63
C LEU A 63 -3.71 10.54 -9.76
N PRO A 64 -2.94 11.65 -9.71
CA PRO A 64 -2.87 12.58 -10.83
C PRO A 64 -2.42 11.85 -12.09
N SER A 65 -2.92 12.25 -13.26
CA SER A 65 -2.56 11.65 -14.55
C SER A 65 -1.05 11.66 -14.87
N MET A 66 -0.28 12.53 -14.22
CA MET A 66 1.18 12.57 -14.33
C MET A 66 1.88 11.43 -13.56
N LEU A 67 1.23 10.86 -12.55
CA LEU A 67 1.75 9.81 -11.66
C LEU A 67 1.02 8.47 -11.80
N CYS A 68 -0.18 8.49 -12.39
CA CYS A 68 -0.91 7.30 -12.83
C CYS A 68 -0.01 6.43 -13.74
N ASN A 69 -0.12 5.10 -13.64
CA ASN A 69 0.67 4.13 -14.42
C ASN A 69 2.21 4.22 -14.26
N HIS A 70 2.73 4.96 -13.27
CA HIS A 70 4.18 4.94 -12.96
C HIS A 70 4.61 3.74 -12.11
N GLY A 71 3.68 2.83 -11.76
CA GLY A 71 3.95 1.71 -10.86
C GLY A 71 4.17 2.13 -9.40
N LEU A 72 3.59 3.26 -8.98
CA LEU A 72 3.66 3.73 -7.59
C LEU A 72 2.85 2.83 -6.65
N VAL A 73 1.78 2.24 -7.16
CA VAL A 73 0.91 1.26 -6.49
C VAL A 73 1.17 -0.08 -7.14
N CYS A 74 1.46 -1.11 -6.34
CA CYS A 74 1.69 -2.45 -6.87
C CYS A 74 1.09 -3.54 -5.96
N PRO A 75 0.45 -4.57 -6.53
CA PRO A 75 -0.01 -5.72 -5.78
C PRO A 75 1.17 -6.61 -5.38
N TYR A 76 1.22 -6.98 -4.11
CA TYR A 76 2.23 -7.85 -3.52
C TYR A 76 1.52 -9.09 -2.97
N ASN A 77 1.44 -10.13 -3.80
CA ASN A 77 0.76 -11.37 -3.44
C ASN A 77 1.54 -12.61 -3.87
N ALA A 78 1.18 -13.77 -3.32
CA ALA A 78 1.86 -15.04 -3.57
C ALA A 78 1.73 -15.56 -5.01
N THR A 79 0.91 -14.92 -5.86
CA THR A 79 0.81 -15.25 -7.29
C THR A 79 2.07 -14.86 -8.04
N PHE A 80 2.80 -13.85 -7.55
CA PHE A 80 4.07 -13.45 -8.11
C PHE A 80 5.20 -14.37 -7.65
N SER A 81 6.18 -14.58 -8.53
CA SER A 81 7.36 -15.35 -8.16
C SER A 81 8.16 -14.64 -7.08
N GLN A 82 8.86 -15.41 -6.23
CA GLN A 82 9.68 -14.86 -5.15
C GLN A 82 10.73 -13.86 -5.66
N ASN A 83 11.28 -14.09 -6.85
CA ASN A 83 12.22 -13.16 -7.48
C ASN A 83 11.56 -11.82 -7.82
N HIS A 84 10.33 -11.84 -8.34
CA HIS A 84 9.56 -10.62 -8.61
C HIS A 84 9.21 -9.87 -7.32
N LEU A 85 8.77 -10.59 -6.29
CA LEU A 85 8.49 -10.00 -4.97
C LEU A 85 9.75 -9.38 -4.34
N GLY A 86 10.92 -10.01 -4.52
CA GLY A 86 12.21 -9.48 -4.09
C GLY A 86 12.60 -8.19 -4.83
N ILE A 87 12.41 -8.14 -6.15
CA ILE A 87 12.63 -6.93 -6.95
C ILE A 87 11.65 -5.82 -6.53
N LEU A 88 10.37 -6.16 -6.37
CA LEU A 88 9.35 -5.19 -5.97
C LEU A 88 9.64 -4.60 -4.58
N MET A 89 10.09 -5.44 -3.65
CA MET A 89 10.55 -5.01 -2.33
C MET A 89 11.76 -4.07 -2.42
N HIS A 90 12.71 -4.38 -3.30
CA HIS A 90 13.87 -3.52 -3.52
C HIS A 90 13.46 -2.16 -4.10
N LEU A 91 12.55 -2.15 -5.08
CA LEU A 91 12.00 -0.91 -5.65
C LEU A 91 11.23 -0.09 -4.61
N PHE A 92 10.51 -0.75 -3.70
CA PHE A 92 9.83 -0.10 -2.59
C PHE A 92 10.83 0.56 -1.63
N GLN A 93 11.91 -0.15 -1.27
CA GLN A 93 12.96 0.40 -0.42
C GLN A 93 13.65 1.61 -1.06
N LEU A 94 13.88 1.57 -2.38
CA LEU A 94 14.45 2.67 -3.15
C LEU A 94 13.50 3.88 -3.31
N GLY A 95 12.20 3.73 -3.00
CA GLY A 95 11.20 4.78 -3.20
C GLY A 95 10.76 4.92 -4.67
N HIS A 96 10.83 3.84 -5.44
CA HIS A 96 10.18 3.76 -6.75
C HIS A 96 8.73 3.32 -6.64
N VAL A 97 8.45 2.42 -5.69
CA VAL A 97 7.10 2.00 -5.32
C VAL A 97 6.79 2.58 -3.95
N HIS A 98 5.60 3.13 -3.78
CA HIS A 98 5.18 3.79 -2.55
C HIS A 98 4.04 3.07 -1.87
N ILE A 99 3.19 2.35 -2.62
CA ILE A 99 2.03 1.66 -2.07
C ILE A 99 2.11 0.19 -2.47
N LEU A 100 2.12 -0.69 -1.47
CA LEU A 100 2.08 -2.14 -1.67
C LEU A 100 0.77 -2.71 -1.14
N ILE A 101 0.08 -3.48 -1.99
CA ILE A 101 -1.20 -4.09 -1.64
C ILE A 101 -0.99 -5.58 -1.40
N CYS A 102 -0.95 -5.97 -0.13
CA CYS A 102 -0.70 -7.32 0.32
C CYS A 102 -1.98 -8.09 0.63
N THR A 103 -1.87 -9.40 0.58
CA THR A 103 -2.87 -10.30 1.18
C THR A 103 -2.31 -10.86 2.49
N ASP A 104 -3.19 -11.24 3.42
CA ASP A 104 -2.83 -11.73 4.76
C ASP A 104 -1.80 -12.87 4.73
N THR A 105 -1.83 -13.68 3.67
CA THR A 105 -0.88 -14.79 3.47
C THR A 105 0.50 -14.37 2.96
N ALA A 106 0.65 -13.18 2.39
CA ALA A 106 1.90 -12.72 1.76
C ALA A 106 2.73 -11.76 2.64
N GLY A 107 2.10 -11.05 3.59
CA GLY A 107 2.78 -10.02 4.40
C GLY A 107 3.55 -10.52 5.62
N MET A 108 3.24 -11.71 6.16
CA MET A 108 3.78 -12.21 7.45
C MET A 108 5.29 -12.53 7.47
N GLY A 109 6.03 -12.32 6.37
CA GLY A 109 7.46 -12.64 6.27
C GLY A 109 8.37 -11.47 5.90
N CYS A 110 7.83 -10.29 5.57
CA CYS A 110 8.64 -9.16 5.12
C CYS A 110 8.87 -8.17 6.27
N ASN A 111 10.09 -8.16 6.80
CA ASN A 111 10.55 -7.09 7.68
C ASN A 111 10.97 -5.90 6.80
N ILE A 112 10.05 -4.97 6.61
CA ILE A 112 10.24 -3.82 5.72
C ILE A 112 10.50 -2.61 6.61
N PRO A 113 11.76 -2.15 6.71
CA PRO A 113 12.04 -0.90 7.39
C PRO A 113 11.47 0.27 6.57
N ASP A 114 11.08 1.35 7.22
CA ASP A 114 10.66 2.61 6.57
C ASP A 114 9.24 2.57 5.95
N ILE A 115 8.27 1.98 6.65
CA ILE A 115 6.84 2.13 6.33
C ILE A 115 6.25 3.26 7.18
N ASP A 116 5.58 4.21 6.54
CA ASP A 116 4.91 5.33 7.22
C ASP A 116 3.49 4.95 7.65
N ILE A 117 2.77 4.20 6.81
CA ILE A 117 1.35 3.89 7.00
C ILE A 117 1.09 2.41 6.73
N VAL A 118 0.36 1.75 7.63
CA VAL A 118 -0.19 0.41 7.41
C VAL A 118 -1.70 0.48 7.55
N VAL A 119 -2.42 -0.05 6.57
CA VAL A 119 -3.88 -0.15 6.52
C VAL A 119 -4.27 -1.63 6.44
N GLN A 120 -5.25 -2.04 7.22
CA GLN A 120 -5.81 -3.39 7.26
C GLN A 120 -7.34 -3.31 7.40
#